data_AF-A0A7S1UCJ2-F1
#
_entry.id   AF-A0A7S1UCJ2-F1
#
_cell.length_a   1.000
_cell.length_b   1.000
_cell.length_c   1.000
_cell.angle_alpha   90.00
_cell.angle_beta   90.00
_cell.angle_gamma   90.00
#
_symmetry.space_group_name_H-M   'P 1'
#
loop_
_entity.id
_entity.type
_entity.pdbx_description
1 polymer ?
#
loop_
_entity_poly.entity_id
_entity_poly.type
_entity_poly.pdbx_seq_one_letter_code
_entity_poly.pdbx_strand_id
1 'polypeptide(L)'
;SIAGVYRALGGTSNGTVSSNFRTVIVANEIRTLGKDASQLRLRPEDITAVRGLAGACAERGETVLEVLGRSLCPSIYGHDYIKKALVLQLLGGEEVNLENGTHLRGDINVMIVGDPSTAKSQLLRSVM
;
A
#
# COMPACT_ATOMS: atom_id res chain seq x y z
N SER A 1 2.49 -9.23 -12.83
CA SER A 1 1.64 -9.89 -13.83
C SER A 1 2.34 -9.80 -15.16
N ILE A 2 2.46 -10.92 -15.87
CA ILE A 2 3.14 -10.97 -17.16
C ILE A 2 2.13 -11.54 -18.15
N ALA A 3 1.87 -10.83 -19.23
CA ALA A 3 1.14 -11.34 -20.39
C ALA A 3 2.13 -11.61 -21.50
N GLY A 4 2.05 -12.78 -22.12
CA GLY A 4 3.03 -13.21 -23.12
C GLY A 4 2.62 -14.49 -23.81
N VAL A 5 3.45 -14.89 -24.78
CA VAL A 5 3.24 -16.12 -25.56
C VAL A 5 4.12 -17.22 -25.00
N TYR A 6 3.50 -18.34 -24.63
CA TYR A 6 4.22 -19.54 -24.26
C TYR A 6 4.79 -20.23 -25.51
N ARG A 7 6.08 -20.58 -25.49
CA ARG A 7 6.75 -21.25 -26.60
C ARG A 7 7.63 -22.38 -26.11
N ALA A 8 7.53 -23.53 -26.76
CA ALA A 8 8.47 -24.65 -26.59
C ALA A 8 9.54 -24.58 -27.68
N LEU A 9 10.81 -24.50 -27.27
CA LEU A 9 11.97 -24.49 -28.15
C LEU A 9 12.56 -25.90 -28.17
N GLY A 10 12.42 -26.57 -29.30
CA GLY A 10 13.09 -27.84 -29.58
C GLY A 10 14.52 -27.61 -30.03
N GLY A 11 15.45 -28.44 -29.57
CA GLY A 11 16.84 -28.41 -30.00
C GLY A 11 17.16 -29.58 -30.92
N THR A 12 17.82 -29.33 -32.04
CA THR A 12 18.46 -30.37 -32.86
C THR A 12 19.93 -30.41 -32.48
N SER A 13 20.40 -31.53 -31.95
CA SER A 13 21.83 -31.77 -31.70
C SER A 13 22.30 -32.86 -32.65
N ASN A 14 23.31 -32.57 -33.49
CA ASN A 14 23.86 -33.51 -34.47
C ASN A 14 22.81 -34.20 -35.36
N GLY A 15 21.83 -33.44 -35.87
CA GLY A 15 20.81 -33.96 -36.80
C GLY A 15 19.73 -34.84 -36.16
N THR A 16 19.85 -35.20 -34.88
CA THR A 16 18.82 -35.90 -34.11
C THR A 16 17.98 -34.88 -33.34
N VAL A 17 16.66 -34.93 -33.52
CA VAL A 17 15.71 -34.08 -32.79
C VAL A 17 15.70 -34.53 -31.33
N SER A 18 16.14 -33.68 -30.41
CA SER A 18 16.13 -33.97 -28.98
C SER A 18 14.69 -33.96 -28.46
N SER A 19 14.31 -34.98 -27.68
CA SER A 19 13.01 -35.08 -27.02
C SER A 19 12.83 -34.05 -25.89
N ASN A 20 13.91 -33.38 -25.47
CA ASN A 20 13.89 -32.42 -24.39
C ASN A 20 13.66 -31.01 -24.95
N PHE A 21 12.46 -30.49 -24.74
CA PHE A 21 12.07 -29.14 -25.13
C PHE A 21 12.33 -28.16 -23.97
N ARG A 22 12.93 -27.00 -24.27
CA ARG A 22 13.02 -25.89 -23.32
C ARG A 22 11.79 -25.01 -23.47
N THR A 23 11.06 -24.78 -22.39
CA THR A 23 9.84 -23.98 -22.40
C THR A 23 10.14 -22.57 -21.92
N VAL A 24 9.67 -21.57 -22.67
CA VAL A 24 9.86 -20.15 -22.35
C VAL A 24 8.55 -19.40 -22.50
N ILE A 25 8.41 -18.31 -21.74
CA ILE A 25 7.35 -17.33 -21.96
C ILE A 25 7.99 -16.09 -22.55
N VAL A 26 7.61 -15.73 -23.77
CA VAL A 26 8.00 -14.46 -24.39
C VAL A 26 7.03 -13.41 -23.90
N ALA A 27 7.47 -12.59 -22.95
CA ALA A 27 6.65 -11.52 -22.38
C ALA A 27 6.36 -10.45 -23.43
N ASN A 28 5.08 -10.09 -23.57
CA ASN A 28 4.62 -8.97 -24.40
C ASN A 28 4.31 -7.74 -23.53
N GLU A 29 3.70 -7.95 -22.36
CA GLU A 29 3.40 -6.90 -21.40
C GLU A 29 3.79 -7.35 -19.99
N ILE A 30 4.48 -6.48 -19.26
CA ILE A 30 4.85 -6.69 -17.86
C ILE A 30 4.15 -5.61 -17.04
N ARG A 31 3.21 -6.02 -16.19
CA ARG A 31 2.60 -5.16 -15.18
C ARG A 31 3.21 -5.51 -13.84
N THR A 32 3.90 -4.56 -13.22
CA THR A 32 4.34 -4.72 -11.83
C THR A 32 3.09 -4.87 -10.95
N LEU A 33 2.94 -6.03 -10.30
CA LEU A 33 1.90 -6.22 -9.29
C LEU A 33 2.54 -5.84 -7.95
N GLY A 34 2.69 -4.55 -7.72
CA GLY A 34 3.24 -3.99 -6.49
C GLY A 34 2.39 -2.80 -6.05
N LYS A 35 2.47 -2.45 -4.75
CA LYS A 35 1.90 -1.22 -4.18
C LYS A 35 2.72 0.01 -4.65
N ASP A 36 2.96 0.15 -5.95
CA ASP A 36 3.72 1.28 -6.49
C ASP A 36 2.75 2.45 -6.72
N ALA A 37 2.86 3.48 -5.86
CA ALA A 37 2.11 4.73 -5.97
C ALA A 37 2.28 5.43 -7.35
N SER A 38 3.29 5.03 -8.13
CA SER A 38 3.58 5.54 -9.47
C SER A 38 2.52 5.21 -10.52
N GLN A 39 1.62 4.24 -10.28
CA GLN A 39 0.53 3.91 -11.21
C GLN A 39 -0.83 4.54 -10.83
N LEU A 40 -0.89 5.35 -9.77
CA LEU A 40 -2.16 5.93 -9.33
C LEU A 40 -2.61 7.03 -10.31
N ARG A 41 -3.47 6.67 -11.28
CA ARG A 41 -4.08 7.61 -12.22
C ARG A 41 -5.20 8.40 -11.53
N LEU A 42 -4.85 9.54 -10.93
CA LEU A 42 -5.81 10.48 -10.36
C LEU A 42 -6.56 11.21 -11.47
N ARG A 43 -7.89 11.08 -11.49
CA ARG A 43 -8.76 11.88 -12.36
C ARG A 43 -9.09 13.21 -11.69
N PRO A 44 -9.46 14.25 -12.45
CA PRO A 44 -9.88 15.52 -11.88
C PRO A 44 -11.03 15.39 -10.87
N GLU A 45 -11.95 14.44 -11.13
CA GLU A 45 -13.05 14.08 -10.21
C GLU A 45 -12.53 13.63 -8.84
N ASP A 46 -11.47 12.81 -8.81
CA ASP A 46 -10.91 12.28 -7.57
C ASP A 46 -10.31 13.43 -6.72
N ILE A 47 -9.66 14.42 -7.35
CA ILE A 47 -9.13 15.61 -6.67
C ILE A 47 -10.27 16.44 -6.07
N THR A 48 -11.38 16.60 -6.80
CA THR A 48 -12.54 17.33 -6.28
C THR A 48 -13.20 16.60 -5.11
N ALA A 49 -13.27 15.26 -5.16
CA ALA A 49 -13.80 14.45 -4.08
C ALA A 49 -12.92 14.55 -2.81
N VAL A 50 -11.60 14.50 -2.95
CA VAL A 50 -10.67 14.67 -1.82
C VAL A 50 -10.81 16.03 -1.17
N ARG A 51 -10.91 17.11 -1.97
CA ARG A 51 -11.14 18.47 -1.43
C ARG A 51 -12.51 18.61 -0.78
N GLY A 52 -13.54 17.98 -1.36
CA GLY A 52 -14.90 17.97 -0.82
C GLY A 52 -15.03 17.23 0.52
N LEU A 53 -14.20 16.22 0.77
CA LEU A 53 -14.21 15.45 2.02
C LEU A 53 -14.02 16.36 3.25
N ALA A 54 -13.09 17.31 3.19
CA ALA A 54 -12.85 18.23 4.30
C ALA A 54 -14.08 19.09 4.62
N GLY A 55 -14.77 19.59 3.58
CA GLY A 55 -16.01 20.35 3.74
C GLY A 55 -17.15 19.51 4.31
N ALA A 56 -17.34 18.29 3.77
CA ALA A 56 -18.37 17.37 4.25
C ALA A 56 -18.15 16.90 5.71
N CYS A 57 -16.88 16.77 6.14
CA CYS A 57 -16.55 16.49 7.54
C CYS A 57 -16.93 17.66 8.45
N ALA A 58 -16.64 18.90 8.04
CA ALA A 58 -16.99 20.10 8.80
C ALA A 58 -18.50 20.26 9.00
N GLU A 59 -19.31 19.98 7.97
CA GLU A 59 -20.78 20.03 8.05
C GLU A 59 -21.36 19.02 9.04
N ARG A 60 -20.71 17.85 9.18
CA ARG A 60 -21.14 16.78 10.10
C ARG A 60 -20.63 16.97 11.53
N GLY A 61 -19.78 17.97 11.76
CA GLY A 61 -19.13 18.19 13.06
C GLY A 61 -18.09 17.12 13.42
N GLU A 62 -17.60 16.35 12.45
CA GLU A 62 -16.57 15.32 12.66
C GLU A 62 -15.23 15.77 12.08
N THR A 63 -14.13 15.32 12.69
CA THR A 63 -12.80 15.58 12.13
C THR A 63 -12.48 14.58 11.01
N VAL A 64 -11.68 15.00 10.01
CA VAL A 64 -11.20 14.08 8.96
C VAL A 64 -10.46 12.88 9.56
N LEU A 65 -9.71 13.10 10.65
CA LEU A 65 -8.99 12.04 11.36
C LEU A 65 -9.94 10.98 11.96
N GLU A 66 -11.11 11.37 12.45
CA GLU A 66 -12.13 10.42 12.91
C GLU A 66 -12.67 9.58 11.78
N VAL A 67 -12.95 10.21 10.64
CA VAL A 67 -13.41 9.52 9.44
C VAL A 67 -12.36 8.51 8.96
N LEU A 68 -11.10 8.91 8.88
CA LEU A 68 -10.01 8.02 8.48
C LEU A 68 -9.79 6.89 9.49
N GLY A 69 -9.85 7.20 10.79
CA GLY A 69 -9.69 6.21 11.86
C GLY A 69 -10.77 5.12 11.81
N ARG A 70 -12.04 5.48 11.62
CA ARG A 70 -13.13 4.49 11.47
C ARG A 70 -12.99 3.68 10.18
N SER A 71 -12.45 4.27 9.12
CA SER A 71 -12.29 3.63 7.81
C SER A 71 -11.09 2.68 7.73
N LEU A 72 -10.06 2.83 8.58
CA LEU A 72 -8.85 2.01 8.53
C LEU A 72 -9.12 0.51 8.83
N CYS A 73 -9.90 0.23 9.87
CA CYS A 73 -10.27 -1.12 10.28
C CYS A 73 -11.73 -1.17 10.74
N PRO A 74 -12.70 -1.17 9.81
CA PRO A 74 -14.12 -1.20 10.15
C PRO A 74 -14.54 -2.54 10.77
N SER A 75 -13.77 -3.61 10.55
CA SER A 75 -14.05 -4.95 11.08
C SER A 75 -13.73 -5.12 12.56
N ILE A 76 -13.01 -4.18 13.18
CA ILE A 76 -12.63 -4.24 14.59
C ILE A 76 -13.47 -3.20 15.35
N TYR A 77 -14.21 -3.61 16.37
CA TYR A 77 -14.97 -2.68 17.20
C TYR A 77 -14.05 -1.97 18.21
N GLY A 78 -14.32 -0.68 18.46
CA GLY A 78 -13.55 0.15 19.40
C GLY A 78 -12.13 0.49 18.92
N HIS A 79 -11.23 0.71 19.89
CA HIS A 79 -9.83 1.11 19.69
C HIS A 79 -9.64 2.38 18.85
N ASP A 80 -10.54 3.35 18.97
CA ASP A 80 -10.56 4.54 18.11
C ASP A 80 -9.26 5.35 18.19
N TYR A 81 -8.70 5.51 19.38
CA TYR A 81 -7.40 6.19 19.56
C TYR A 81 -6.25 5.45 18.88
N ILE A 82 -6.21 4.11 18.96
CA ILE A 82 -5.17 3.30 18.32
C ILE A 82 -5.29 3.42 16.80
N LYS A 83 -6.51 3.33 16.26
CA LYS A 83 -6.75 3.48 14.82
C LYS A 83 -6.35 4.88 14.32
N LYS A 84 -6.69 5.94 15.05
CA LYS A 84 -6.25 7.32 14.73
C LYS A 84 -4.72 7.44 14.75
N ALA A 85 -4.05 6.86 15.75
CA ALA A 85 -2.58 6.85 15.83
C ALA A 85 -1.94 6.10 14.64
N LEU A 86 -2.52 4.96 14.22
CA LEU A 86 -2.07 4.22 13.05
C LEU A 86 -2.27 5.00 11.74
N VAL A 87 -3.36 5.76 11.61
CA VAL A 87 -3.55 6.68 10.46
C VAL A 87 -2.44 7.73 10.43
N LEU A 88 -2.12 8.36 11.56
CA LEU A 88 -1.03 9.34 11.63
C LEU A 88 0.33 8.71 11.32
N GLN A 89 0.56 7.47 11.76
CA GLN A 89 1.76 6.72 11.39
C GLN A 89 1.87 6.50 9.88
N LEU A 90 0.77 6.19 9.19
CA LEU A 90 0.75 6.02 7.73
C LEU A 90 1.00 7.33 6.97
N LEU A 91 0.52 8.46 7.50
CA LEU A 91 0.74 9.78 6.91
C LEU A 91 2.20 10.24 7.10
N GLY A 92 2.80 9.87 8.23
CA GLY A 92 4.11 10.36 8.63
C GLY A 92 4.09 11.85 9.01
N GLY A 93 5.27 12.35 9.34
CA GLY A 93 5.55 13.75 9.58
C GLY A 93 6.55 14.31 8.57
N GLU A 94 6.89 15.57 8.74
CA GLU A 94 7.86 16.25 7.90
C GLU A 94 9.29 15.95 8.38
N GLU A 95 10.15 15.51 7.46
CA GLU A 95 11.59 15.43 7.69
C GLU A 95 12.21 16.81 7.52
N VAL A 96 12.93 17.27 8.55
CA VAL A 96 13.49 18.63 8.58
C VAL A 96 15.01 18.54 8.69
N ASN A 97 15.69 19.12 7.70
CA ASN A 97 17.12 19.32 7.73
C ASN A 97 17.42 20.74 8.21
N LEU A 98 18.12 20.86 9.34
CA LEU A 98 18.50 22.15 9.89
C LEU A 98 19.71 22.71 9.13
N GLU A 99 19.86 24.03 9.16
CA GLU A 99 21.00 24.74 8.53
C GLU A 99 22.35 24.29 9.06
N ASN A 100 22.39 23.73 10.28
CA ASN A 100 23.60 23.17 10.90
C ASN A 100 23.95 21.74 10.44
N GLY A 101 23.20 21.16 9.50
CA GLY A 101 23.41 19.81 8.99
C GLY A 101 22.78 18.69 9.84
N THR A 102 22.01 19.02 10.88
CA THR A 102 21.29 18.01 11.67
C THR A 102 20.03 17.56 10.93
N HIS A 103 19.82 16.24 10.86
CA HIS A 103 18.63 15.63 10.28
C HIS A 103 17.61 15.26 11.37
N LEU A 104 16.41 15.84 11.33
CA LEU A 104 15.27 15.44 12.16
C LEU A 104 14.35 14.51 11.39
N ARG A 105 14.09 13.35 12.00
CA ARG A 105 13.23 12.32 11.41
C ARG A 105 11.75 12.75 11.42
N GLY A 106 11.04 12.46 10.33
CA GLY A 106 9.60 12.67 10.19
C GLY A 106 8.78 11.40 10.40
N ASP A 107 9.42 10.22 10.52
CA ASP A 107 8.74 8.96 10.69
C ASP A 107 8.27 8.72 12.14
N ILE A 108 7.12 8.05 12.25
CA ILE A 108 6.50 7.70 13.54
C ILE A 108 6.58 6.18 13.69
N ASN A 109 7.10 5.75 14.84
CA ASN A 109 7.17 4.34 15.21
C ASN A 109 6.18 4.06 16.35
N VAL A 110 5.27 3.11 16.15
CA VAL A 110 4.21 2.76 17.13
C VAL A 110 4.41 1.33 17.64
N MET A 111 4.30 1.15 18.95
CA MET A 111 4.30 -0.16 19.61
C MET A 111 2.96 -0.37 20.32
N ILE A 112 2.29 -1.49 20.07
CA ILE A 112 1.01 -1.83 20.71
C ILE A 112 1.22 -2.99 21.68
N VAL A 113 1.11 -2.72 22.98
CA VAL A 113 1.20 -3.72 24.05
C VAL A 113 -0.17 -3.90 24.71
N GLY A 114 -0.54 -5.13 25.04
CA GLY A 114 -1.77 -5.43 25.76
C GLY A 114 -2.10 -6.91 25.77
N ASP A 115 -3.18 -7.27 26.45
CA ASP A 115 -3.61 -8.65 26.70
C ASP A 115 -3.79 -9.50 25.44
N PRO A 116 -3.59 -10.83 25.49
CA PRO A 116 -3.88 -11.70 24.36
C PRO A 116 -5.33 -11.52 23.86
N SER A 117 -5.58 -11.84 22.59
CA SER A 117 -6.92 -11.79 21.95
C SER A 117 -7.58 -10.40 21.78
N THR A 118 -6.83 -9.30 21.90
CA THR A 118 -7.30 -7.92 21.70
C THR A 118 -7.14 -7.39 20.27
N ALA A 119 -7.17 -8.26 19.25
CA ALA A 119 -7.07 -7.92 17.82
C ALA A 119 -5.83 -7.11 17.36
N LYS A 120 -4.80 -6.93 18.22
CA LYS A 120 -3.56 -6.19 17.91
C LYS A 120 -2.90 -6.61 16.58
N SER A 121 -2.75 -7.92 16.35
CA SER A 121 -2.16 -8.44 15.11
C SER A 121 -3.00 -8.14 13.87
N GLN A 122 -4.33 -8.03 14.02
CA GLN A 122 -5.22 -7.68 12.93
C GLN A 122 -5.14 -6.18 12.61
N LEU A 123 -5.01 -5.33 13.63
CA LEU A 123 -4.74 -3.89 13.45
C LEU A 123 -3.42 -3.66 12.72
N LEU A 124 -2.36 -4.38 13.07
CA LEU A 124 -1.07 -4.23 12.38
C LEU A 124 -1.09 -4.75 10.95
N ARG A 125 -1.91 -5.77 10.65
CA ARG A 125 -2.06 -6.31 9.30
C ARG A 125 -2.73 -5.34 8.33
N SER A 126 -3.57 -4.41 8.81
CA SER A 126 -4.23 -3.45 7.92
C SER A 126 -3.31 -2.35 7.41
N VAL A 127 -2.24 -2.05 8.16
CA VAL A 127 -1.25 -1.01 7.85
C VAL A 127 0.01 -1.56 7.16
N MET A 128 0.20 -2.89 7.13
CA MET A 128 1.31 -3.59 6.46
C MET A 128 0.95 -3.98 5.01
#